data_AF-A0A117LW52-F1
#
_entry.id   AF-A0A117LW52-F1
#
_cell.length_a   1.000
_cell.length_b   1.000
_cell.length_c   1.000
_cell.angle_alpha   90.00
_cell.angle_beta   90.00
_cell.angle_gamma   90.00
#
_symmetry.space_group_name_H-M   'P 1'
#
loop_
_entity.id
_entity.type
_entity.pdbx_description
1 polymer ?
#
loop_
_entity_poly.entity_id
_entity_poly.type
_entity_poly.pdbx_seq_one_letter_code
_entity_poly.pdbx_strand_id
1 'polypeptide(L)' 'MLMVTVKKYYESMTGDAVSTNKYDSLLISPVHIHKNKNSHKEALLTLAEEIVEQIHGHPCSIQAEYHAKTATPVLIKN' A
#
# COMPACT_ATOMS: atom_id res chain seq x y z
N MET A 1 -3.03 -6.88 -5.59
CA MET A 1 -2.37 -7.01 -4.26
C MET A 1 -1.64 -5.76 -3.83
N LEU A 2 -0.87 -5.10 -4.72
CA LEU A 2 -0.01 -3.97 -4.37
C LEU A 2 -0.64 -2.93 -3.43
N MET A 3 -1.80 -2.35 -3.76
CA MET A 3 -2.42 -1.31 -2.93
C MET A 3 -2.82 -1.78 -1.53
N VAL A 4 -3.22 -3.04 -1.36
CA VAL A 4 -3.50 -3.60 -0.03
C VAL A 4 -2.23 -3.67 0.80
N THR A 5 -1.09 -3.99 0.18
CA THR A 5 0.22 -3.97 0.85
C THR A 5 0.66 -2.55 1.20
N VAL A 6 0.43 -1.57 0.31
CA VAL A 6 0.71 -0.16 0.56
C VAL A 6 -0.11 0.36 1.74
N LYS A 7 -1.42 0.06 1.79
CA LYS A 7 -2.28 0.37 2.96
C LYS A 7 -1.68 -0.18 4.25
N LYS A 8 -1.40 -1.49 4.28
CA LYS A 8 -0.84 -2.16 5.46
C LYS A 8 0.48 -1.54 5.90
N TYR A 9 1.34 -1.19 4.96
CA TYR A 9 2.61 -0.53 5.25
C TYR A 9 2.39 0.84 5.88
N TYR A 10 1.52 1.68 5.28
CA TYR A 10 1.16 2.96 5.85
C TYR A 10 0.65 2.82 7.29
N GLU A 11 -0.37 1.97 7.51
CA GLU A 11 -0.96 1.76 8.84
C GLU A 11 0.07 1.24 9.87
N SER A 12 1.00 0.39 9.43
CA SER A 12 2.05 -0.13 10.32
C SER A 12 3.11 0.91 10.68
N MET A 13 3.38 1.87 9.77
CA MET A 13 4.40 2.91 9.96
C MET A 13 3.86 4.11 10.74
N THR A 14 2.59 4.47 10.56
CA THR A 14 1.98 5.62 11.21
C THR A 14 1.19 5.26 12.47
N GLY A 15 0.69 4.03 12.57
CA GLY A 15 -0.32 3.65 13.55
C GLY A 15 -1.73 4.15 13.21
N ASP A 16 -1.88 4.90 12.12
CA ASP A 16 -3.15 5.47 11.69
C ASP A 16 -3.89 4.50 10.76
N ALA A 17 -5.08 4.08 11.17
CA ALA A 17 -5.93 3.22 10.35
C ALA A 17 -6.52 4.00 9.17
N VAL A 18 -6.47 3.42 7.98
CA VAL A 18 -7.12 3.99 6.78
C VAL A 18 -8.55 3.47 6.71
N SER A 19 -9.52 4.39 6.74
CA SER A 19 -10.92 4.06 6.48
C SER A 19 -11.10 3.66 5.01
N THR A 20 -11.64 2.47 4.75
CA THR A 20 -11.81 1.91 3.39
C THR A 20 -13.26 1.70 2.97
N ASN A 21 -14.18 2.51 3.49
CA ASN A 21 -15.63 2.32 3.28
C ASN A 21 -16.01 2.26 1.79
N LYS A 22 -15.44 3.12 0.94
CA LYS A 22 -15.71 3.12 -0.50
C LYS A 22 -15.12 1.86 -1.15
N TYR A 23 -13.87 1.52 -0.84
CA TYR A 23 -13.24 0.30 -1.34
C TYR A 23 -14.02 -0.97 -0.95
N ASP A 24 -14.41 -1.08 0.32
CA ASP A 24 -15.11 -2.25 0.86
C ASP A 24 -16.49 -2.42 0.21
N SER A 25 -17.16 -1.32 -0.13
CA SER A 25 -18.45 -1.34 -0.83
C SER A 25 -18.39 -1.93 -2.25
N LEU A 26 -17.21 -1.93 -2.89
CA LEU A 26 -17.03 -2.50 -4.23
C LEU A 26 -17.04 -4.04 -4.22
N LEU A 27 -16.86 -4.67 -3.04
CA LEU A 27 -16.77 -6.11 -2.88
C LEU A 27 -15.73 -6.74 -3.82
N ILE A 28 -14.64 -6.03 -4.10
CA ILE A 28 -13.50 -6.48 -4.90
C ILE A 28 -12.29 -6.60 -3.98
N SER A 29 -11.57 -7.70 -4.11
CA SER A 29 -10.30 -7.90 -3.40
C SER A 29 -9.30 -8.63 -4.31
N PRO A 30 -8.00 -8.65 -3.97
CA PRO A 30 -6.99 -9.27 -4.80
C PRO A 30 -7.20 -10.75 -5.12
N VAL A 31 -7.99 -11.48 -4.32
CA VAL A 31 -8.29 -12.90 -4.55
C VAL A 31 -9.36 -13.11 -5.63
N HIS A 32 -10.11 -12.08 -6.00
CA HIS A 32 -11.18 -12.16 -6.99
C HIS A 32 -10.66 -12.21 -8.44
N ILE A 33 -9.75 -13.13 -8.75
CA ILE A 33 -9.05 -13.20 -10.05
C ILE A 33 -9.95 -13.41 -11.28
N HIS A 34 -11.21 -13.77 -11.05
CA HIS A 34 -12.22 -14.00 -12.10
C HIS A 34 -13.13 -12.78 -12.35
N LYS A 35 -13.03 -11.71 -11.55
CA LYS A 35 -13.81 -10.48 -11.79
C LYS A 35 -13.21 -9.67 -12.93
N ASN A 36 -14.02 -8.78 -13.51
CA ASN A 36 -13.61 -8.04 -14.70
C ASN A 36 -12.49 -7.03 -14.36
N LYS A 37 -11.67 -6.74 -15.37
CA LYS A 37 -10.50 -5.86 -15.23
C LYS A 37 -10.87 -4.43 -14.80
N ASN A 38 -12.04 -3.93 -15.19
CA ASN A 38 -12.46 -2.57 -14.84
C ASN A 38 -12.79 -2.46 -13.34
N SER A 39 -13.51 -3.43 -12.78
CA SER A 39 -13.79 -3.47 -11.34
C SER A 39 -12.50 -3.56 -10.50
N HIS A 40 -11.48 -4.26 -10.99
CA HIS A 40 -10.17 -4.25 -10.32
C HIS A 40 -9.45 -2.91 -10.39
N LYS A 41 -9.58 -2.18 -11.50
CA LYS A 41 -9.01 -0.82 -11.64
C LYS A 41 -9.72 0.16 -10.73
N GLU A 42 -11.05 0.13 -10.71
CA GLU A 42 -11.84 0.97 -9.81
C GLU A 42 -11.46 0.71 -8.36
N ALA A 43 -11.41 -0.55 -7.93
CA ALA A 43 -10.98 -0.89 -6.58
C ALA A 43 -9.56 -0.43 -6.24
N LEU A 44 -8.64 -0.42 -7.21
CA LEU A 44 -7.29 0.07 -7.02
C LEU A 44 -7.28 1.60 -6.83
N LEU A 45 -8.00 2.33 -7.68
CA LEU A 45 -8.09 3.79 -7.64
C LEU A 45 -8.80 4.27 -6.37
N THR A 46 -9.94 3.68 -6.03
CA THR A 46 -10.69 4.00 -4.81
C THR A 46 -9.85 3.79 -3.55
N LEU A 47 -9.12 2.68 -3.46
CA LEU A 47 -8.24 2.45 -2.30
C LEU A 47 -7.08 3.45 -2.24
N ALA A 48 -6.52 3.83 -3.39
CA ALA A 48 -5.46 4.84 -3.44
C ALA A 48 -5.97 6.21 -2.99
N GLU A 49 -7.17 6.61 -3.44
CA GLU A 49 -7.82 7.86 -3.01
C GLU A 49 -8.05 7.89 -1.50
N GLU A 50 -8.58 6.83 -0.90
CA GLU A 50 -8.81 6.76 0.55
C GLU A 50 -7.51 6.82 1.37
N ILE A 51 -6.42 6.22 0.88
CA ILE A 51 -5.09 6.35 1.51
C ILE A 51 -4.59 7.80 1.41
N VAL A 52 -4.72 8.44 0.25
CA VAL A 52 -4.29 9.83 0.03
C VAL A 52 -5.12 10.79 0.89
N GLU A 53 -6.44 10.62 0.96
CA GLU A 53 -7.32 11.37 1.85
C GLU A 53 -6.87 11.25 3.31
N GLN A 54 -6.51 10.04 3.76
CA GLN A 54 -6.00 9.82 5.12
C GLN A 54 -4.66 10.53 5.36
N ILE A 55 -3.72 10.47 4.42
CA ILE A 55 -2.42 11.17 4.49
C ILE A 55 -2.61 12.69 4.59
N HIS A 56 -3.54 13.26 3.83
CA HIS A 56 -3.83 14.69 3.87
C HIS A 56 -4.55 15.11 5.17
N GLY A 57 -5.43 14.26 5.70
CA GLY A 57 -6.12 14.52 6.97
C GLY A 57 -5.21 14.35 8.20
N HIS A 58 -4.21 13.49 8.09
CA HIS A 58 -3.24 13.18 9.15
C HIS A 58 -1.82 13.28 8.56
N PRO A 59 -1.25 14.50 8.46
CA PRO A 59 0.12 14.70 8.00
C PRO A 59 1.11 14.18 9.04
N CYS A 60 1.14 12.87 9.25
CA CYS A 60 2.12 12.18 10.06
C CYS A 60 3.40 12.02 9.23
N SER A 61 4.52 12.51 9.75
CA SER A 61 5.82 12.36 9.12
C SER A 61 6.27 10.90 9.24
N ILE A 62 6.04 10.09 8.20
CA ILE A 62 6.68 8.77 8.09
C ILE A 62 8.19 9.02 8.05
N GLN A 63 8.88 8.76 9.16
CA GLN A 63 10.34 8.72 9.17
C GLN A 63 10.74 7.45 8.44
N ALA A 64 11.00 7.58 7.13
CA ALA A 64 11.48 6.48 6.33
C ALA A 64 12.90 6.13 6.76
N GLU A 65 13.04 5.15 7.66
CA GLU A 65 14.31 4.47 7.90
C GLU A 65 14.64 3.62 6.65
N TYR A 66 15.20 4.26 5.63
CA TYR A 66 15.80 3.57 4.51
C TYR A 66 17.06 2.85 5.00
N HIS A 67 16.91 1.60 5.45
CA HIS A 67 18.02 0.68 5.56
C HIS A 67 18.50 0.35 4.13
N ALA A 68 19.37 1.21 3.59
CA ALA A 68 20.17 0.85 2.42
C ALA A 68 20.93 -0.42 2.78
N LYS A 69 20.54 -1.57 2.22
CA LYS A 69 21.38 -2.77 2.24
C LYS A 69 22.68 -2.36 1.56
N THR A 70 23.72 -2.10 2.34
CA THR A 70 25.07 -1.96 1.81
C THR A 70 25.40 -3.27 1.12
N ALA A 71 25.59 -3.19 -0.20
CA ALA A 71 26.01 -4.33 -0.99
C ALA A 71 27.33 -4.85 -0.40
N THR A 72 27.29 -6.04 0.19
CA THR A 72 28.49 -6.69 0.70
C THR A 72 29.33 -7.07 -0.53
N PRO A 73 30.56 -6.54 -0.69
CA PRO A 73 31.38 -6.91 -1.82
C PRO A 73 31.75 -8.39 -1.71
N VAL A 74 31.39 -9.18 -2.72
CA VAL A 74 31.81 -10.57 -2.83
C VAL A 74 33.32 -10.58 -3.11
N LEU A 75 34.11 -11.02 -2.12
CA LEU A 75 35.54 -11.24 -2.27
C LEU A 75 35.76 -12.44 -3.22
N ILE A 76 36.09 -12.18 -4.47
CA ILE A 76 36.60 -13.21 -5.39
C ILE A 76 38.03 -13.51 -4.95
N LYS A 77 38.28 -14.74 -4.47
CA LYS A 77 39.60 -15.25 -4.13
C LYS A 77 40.21 -15.86 -5.40
N ASN A 78 41.31 -15.29 -5.88
CA ASN A 78 42.11 -15.80 -7.00
C ASN A 78 42.85 -17.09 -6.61
#